data_AF-Q8IJT0-F1
#
_entry.id   AF-Q8IJT0-F1
#
_cell.length_a   1.000
_cell.length_b   1.000
_cell.length_c   1.000
_cell.angle_alpha   90.00
_cell.angle_beta   90.00
_cell.angle_gamma   90.00
#
_symmetry.space_group_name_H-M   'P 1'
#
loop_
_entity.id
_entity.type
_entity.pdbx_description
1 polymer ?
#
loop_
_entity_poly.entity_id
_entity_poly.type
_entity_poly.pdbx_seq_one_letter_code
_entity_poly.pdbx_strand_id
1 'polypeptide(L)'
;MGWFGKMEKCCCFPLAGGCLGGAMFHFMICITSIFSTTKDYKNMTIASNAILGCLIVLGLVLKNFIVLYIVALFVAFLLGIYIIIFVFLVIALFAANNMPFQHKLLTALTVLIIVLITASFLNIYISTCRVIKSGGTGWEYKSYMEIEKEKQIENKEKQNQKKKEDAMLNNDYNA
;
A
#
# COMPACT_ATOMS: atom_id res chain seq x y z
N MET A 1 2.23 2.05 -19.77
CA MET A 1 3.32 2.16 -18.78
C MET A 1 2.78 2.11 -17.35
N GLY A 2 3.21 1.10 -16.60
CA GLY A 2 3.09 0.91 -15.14
C GLY A 2 1.68 0.90 -14.56
N TRP A 3 1.15 -0.29 -14.25
CA TRP A 3 -0.08 -0.45 -13.43
C TRP A 3 0.17 -0.12 -11.93
N PHE A 4 1.42 0.14 -11.58
CA PHE A 4 1.87 0.37 -10.22
C PHE A 4 1.40 1.73 -9.66
N GLY A 5 0.77 1.68 -8.49
CA GLY A 5 0.17 2.82 -7.82
C GLY A 5 -1.09 3.36 -8.52
N LYS A 6 -1.74 2.58 -9.40
CA LYS A 6 -2.93 3.02 -10.16
C LYS A 6 -4.17 2.14 -9.90
N MET A 7 -4.17 1.37 -8.81
CA MET A 7 -5.32 0.52 -8.52
C MET A 7 -6.52 1.36 -8.10
N GLU A 8 -7.72 0.92 -8.50
CA GLU A 8 -9.01 1.44 -8.02
C GLU A 8 -9.52 0.67 -6.78
N LYS A 9 -9.11 -0.60 -6.65
CA LYS A 9 -9.58 -1.54 -5.62
C LYS A 9 -8.57 -2.67 -5.40
N CYS A 10 -8.70 -3.38 -4.28
CA CYS A 10 -7.95 -4.58 -3.93
C CYS A 10 -8.88 -5.79 -3.98
N CYS A 11 -8.85 -6.55 -5.08
CA CYS A 11 -9.79 -7.65 -5.32
C CYS A 11 -11.26 -7.19 -5.23
N CYS A 12 -11.97 -7.63 -4.19
CA CYS A 12 -13.37 -7.26 -3.93
C CYS A 12 -13.51 -6.08 -2.95
N PHE A 13 -12.41 -5.56 -2.41
CA PHE A 13 -12.43 -4.53 -1.38
C PHE A 13 -11.90 -3.19 -1.92
N PRO A 14 -12.34 -2.06 -1.37
CA PRO A 14 -11.71 -0.79 -1.68
C PRO A 14 -10.26 -0.77 -1.15
N LEU A 15 -9.44 0.16 -1.62
CA LEU A 15 -8.02 0.22 -1.28
C LEU A 15 -7.72 0.30 0.22
N ALA A 16 -8.55 1.04 0.97
CA ALA A 16 -8.48 1.12 2.42
C ALA A 16 -8.72 -0.25 3.07
N GLY A 17 -9.63 -1.06 2.53
CA GLY A 17 -9.83 -2.45 2.95
C GLY A 17 -8.60 -3.33 2.69
N GLY A 18 -7.94 -3.14 1.54
CA GLY A 18 -6.64 -3.77 1.25
C GLY A 18 -5.55 -3.37 2.25
N CYS A 19 -5.51 -2.10 2.65
CA CYS A 19 -4.60 -1.61 3.68
C CYS A 19 -4.88 -2.24 5.05
N LEU A 20 -6.16 -2.38 5.45
CA LEU A 20 -6.53 -3.08 6.68
C LEU A 20 -6.11 -4.55 6.65
N GLY A 21 -6.28 -5.23 5.52
CA GLY A 21 -5.76 -6.59 5.31
C GLY A 21 -4.24 -6.68 5.50
N GLY A 22 -3.51 -5.68 5.01
CA GLY A 22 -2.08 -5.54 5.23
C GLY A 22 -1.70 -5.30 6.70
N ALA A 23 -2.43 -4.45 7.41
CA ALA A 23 -2.24 -4.25 8.85
C ALA A 23 -2.46 -5.55 9.63
N MET A 24 -3.55 -6.27 9.33
CA MET A 24 -3.83 -7.58 9.93
C MET A 24 -2.72 -8.59 9.65
N PHE A 25 -2.19 -8.63 8.43
CA PHE A 25 -1.07 -9.49 8.08
C PHE A 25 0.16 -9.22 8.96
N HIS A 26 0.53 -7.95 9.18
CA HIS A 26 1.64 -7.59 10.06
C HIS A 26 1.37 -7.92 11.53
N PHE A 27 0.14 -7.71 12.03
CA PHE A 27 -0.21 -8.12 13.39
C PHE A 27 -0.19 -9.65 13.57
N MET A 28 -0.61 -10.42 12.56
CA MET A 28 -0.50 -11.88 12.59
C MET A 28 0.96 -12.35 12.65
N ILE A 29 1.88 -11.68 11.94
CA ILE A 29 3.33 -11.96 12.06
C ILE A 29 3.82 -11.67 13.49
N CYS A 30 3.32 -10.61 14.14
CA CYS A 30 3.68 -10.33 15.54
C CYS A 30 3.22 -11.48 16.45
N ILE A 31 1.97 -11.92 16.32
CA ILE A 31 1.40 -13.00 17.12
C ILE A 31 2.21 -14.29 16.92
N THR A 32 2.47 -14.69 15.68
CA THR A 32 3.25 -15.92 15.41
C THR A 32 4.69 -15.80 15.93
N SER A 33 5.30 -14.62 15.86
CA SER A 33 6.65 -14.39 16.39
C SER A 33 6.71 -14.41 17.91
N ILE A 34 5.68 -13.92 18.62
CA ILE A 34 5.59 -13.97 20.08
C ILE A 34 5.63 -15.43 20.57
N PHE A 35 4.91 -16.32 19.89
CA PHE A 35 4.85 -17.75 20.24
C PHE A 35 5.94 -18.60 19.59
N SER A 36 6.80 -18.02 18.75
CA SER A 36 7.94 -18.72 18.17
C SER A 36 9.05 -18.99 19.20
N THR A 37 9.66 -20.17 19.11
CA THR A 37 10.83 -20.59 19.90
C THR A 37 12.14 -19.99 19.38
N THR A 38 12.15 -19.48 18.15
CA THR A 38 13.33 -18.82 17.56
C THR A 38 13.62 -17.51 18.29
N LYS A 39 14.84 -17.38 18.83
CA LYS A 39 15.27 -16.18 19.57
C LYS A 39 15.89 -15.11 18.65
N ASP A 40 16.50 -15.54 17.55
CA ASP A 40 17.22 -14.64 16.64
C ASP A 40 16.25 -13.63 16.03
N TYR A 41 16.57 -12.35 16.20
CA TYR A 41 15.82 -11.21 15.66
C TYR A 41 14.34 -11.14 16.08
N LYS A 42 13.88 -11.97 17.03
CA LYS A 42 12.48 -12.05 17.48
C LYS A 42 11.91 -10.68 17.86
N ASN A 43 12.62 -9.94 18.71
CA ASN A 43 12.18 -8.62 19.16
C ASN A 43 12.11 -7.61 18.01
N MET A 44 13.05 -7.69 17.06
CA MET A 44 13.08 -6.80 15.89
C MET A 44 11.93 -7.11 14.93
N THR A 45 11.63 -8.39 14.69
CA THR A 45 10.47 -8.82 13.89
C THR A 45 9.16 -8.36 14.50
N ILE A 46 8.99 -8.53 15.82
CA ILE A 46 7.78 -8.07 16.53
C ILE A 46 7.67 -6.55 16.46
N ALA A 47 8.72 -5.80 16.82
CA ALA A 47 8.69 -4.34 16.85
C ALA A 47 8.42 -3.74 15.46
N SER A 48 9.13 -4.21 14.42
CA SER A 48 8.97 -3.70 13.06
C SER A 48 7.57 -3.95 12.49
N ASN A 49 7.02 -5.16 12.66
CA ASN A 49 5.67 -5.47 12.18
C ASN A 49 4.58 -4.76 13.00
N ALA A 50 4.77 -4.60 14.32
CA ALA A 50 3.82 -3.88 15.16
C ALA A 50 3.77 -2.39 14.78
N ILE A 51 4.94 -1.75 14.62
CA ILE A 51 5.04 -0.36 14.16
C ILE A 51 4.39 -0.21 12.79
N LEU A 52 4.66 -1.12 11.86
CA LEU A 52 4.10 -1.06 10.51
C LEU A 52 2.58 -1.20 10.51
N GLY A 53 2.04 -2.16 11.26
CA GLY A 53 0.59 -2.33 11.45
C GLY A 53 -0.07 -1.08 12.02
N CYS A 54 0.52 -0.48 13.06
CA CYS A 54 0.05 0.77 13.65
C CYS A 54 0.12 1.95 12.67
N LEU A 55 1.22 2.11 11.93
CA LEU A 55 1.37 3.19 10.95
C LEU A 55 0.36 3.06 9.80
N ILE A 56 0.04 1.85 9.36
CA ILE A 56 -1.00 1.62 8.34
C ILE A 56 -2.35 2.13 8.86
N VAL A 57 -2.76 1.69 10.05
CA VAL A 57 -4.03 2.11 10.67
C VAL A 57 -4.05 3.62 10.88
N LEU A 58 -2.97 4.20 11.42
CA LEU A 58 -2.84 5.63 11.66
C LEU A 58 -2.93 6.44 10.37
N GLY A 59 -2.27 5.99 9.30
CA GLY A 59 -2.31 6.64 7.99
C GLY A 59 -3.71 6.67 7.39
N LEU A 60 -4.50 5.61 7.58
CA LEU A 60 -5.90 5.57 7.16
C LEU A 60 -6.80 6.46 8.03
N VAL A 61 -6.71 6.34 9.36
CA VAL A 61 -7.55 7.09 10.31
C VAL A 61 -7.34 8.59 10.16
N LEU A 62 -6.09 9.04 10.08
CA LEU A 62 -5.74 10.44 9.91
C LEU A 62 -5.91 10.93 8.46
N LYS A 63 -6.22 10.03 7.51
CA LYS A 63 -6.19 10.30 6.06
C LYS A 63 -4.88 11.02 5.65
N ASN A 64 -3.76 10.57 6.19
CA ASN A 64 -2.47 11.23 6.01
C ASN A 64 -1.60 10.43 5.03
N PHE A 65 -1.50 10.94 3.80
CA PHE A 65 -0.71 10.28 2.74
C PHE A 65 0.79 10.21 3.07
N ILE A 66 1.32 11.11 3.90
CA ILE A 66 2.75 11.10 4.28
C ILE A 66 3.05 9.86 5.13
N VAL A 67 2.16 9.52 6.07
CA VAL A 67 2.30 8.32 6.93
C VAL A 67 2.28 7.05 6.08
N LEU A 68 1.33 6.94 5.14
CA LEU A 68 1.28 5.79 4.23
C LEU A 68 2.45 5.74 3.25
N TYR A 69 3.04 6.88 2.89
CA TYR A 69 4.25 6.91 2.07
C TYR A 69 5.45 6.34 2.84
N ILE A 70 5.58 6.65 4.12
CA ILE A 70 6.61 6.05 5.00
C ILE A 70 6.40 4.52 5.09
N VAL A 71 5.15 4.06 5.27
CA VAL A 71 4.80 2.63 5.22
C VAL A 71 5.25 2.00 3.90
N ALA A 72 4.93 2.63 2.77
CA ALA A 72 5.29 2.12 1.44
C ALA A 72 6.81 2.05 1.25
N LEU A 73 7.58 3.05 1.72
CA LEU A 73 9.04 3.02 1.68
C LEU A 73 9.60 1.85 2.50
N PHE A 74 9.08 1.63 3.71
CA PHE A 74 9.51 0.52 4.56
C PHE A 74 9.19 -0.84 3.92
N VAL A 75 8.00 -0.99 3.34
CA VAL A 75 7.59 -2.22 2.64
C VAL A 75 8.41 -2.44 1.36
N ALA A 76 8.78 -1.38 0.65
CA ALA A 76 9.69 -1.48 -0.49
C ALA A 76 11.08 -1.95 -0.08
N PHE A 77 11.59 -1.48 1.06
CA PHE A 77 12.85 -1.95 1.62
C PHE A 77 12.76 -3.45 2.00
N LEU A 78 11.69 -3.87 2.67
CA LEU A 78 11.45 -5.30 2.97
C LEU A 78 11.36 -6.15 1.70
N LEU A 79 10.65 -5.67 0.68
CA LEU A 79 10.56 -6.34 -0.61
C LEU A 79 11.94 -6.55 -1.24
N GLY A 80 12.81 -5.53 -1.19
CA GLY A 80 14.19 -5.62 -1.65
C GLY A 80 14.98 -6.72 -0.92
N ILE A 81 14.86 -6.78 0.41
CA ILE A 81 15.48 -7.84 1.22
C ILE A 81 14.95 -9.22 0.82
N TYR A 82 13.64 -9.39 0.68
CA TYR A 82 13.06 -10.68 0.29
C TYR A 82 13.46 -11.12 -1.11
N ILE A 83 13.60 -10.19 -2.05
CA ILE A 83 14.13 -10.49 -3.39
C ILE A 83 15.59 -10.98 -3.29
N ILE A 84 16.43 -10.32 -2.49
CA ILE A 84 17.82 -10.75 -2.27
C ILE A 84 17.86 -12.15 -1.66
N ILE A 85 17.08 -12.41 -0.61
CA ILE A 85 16.97 -13.73 0.03
C ILE A 85 16.51 -14.77 -0.99
N PHE A 86 15.51 -14.46 -1.81
CA PHE A 86 15.01 -15.36 -2.85
C PHE A 86 16.11 -15.71 -3.86
N VAL A 87 16.90 -14.74 -4.33
CA VAL A 87 18.04 -14.99 -5.24
C VAL A 87 19.06 -15.93 -4.60
N PHE A 88 19.42 -15.70 -3.32
CA PHE A 88 20.32 -16.61 -2.61
C PHE A 88 19.74 -18.02 -2.46
N LEU A 89 18.44 -18.16 -2.21
CA LEU A 89 17.78 -19.46 -2.15
C LEU A 89 17.79 -20.18 -3.50
N VAL A 90 17.60 -19.45 -4.61
CA VAL A 90 17.70 -20.01 -5.96
C VAL A 90 19.12 -20.52 -6.24
N ILE A 91 20.15 -19.77 -5.86
CA ILE A 91 21.55 -20.25 -5.96
C ILE A 91 21.76 -21.48 -5.07
N ALA A 92 21.21 -21.49 -3.86
CA ALA A 92 21.33 -22.59 -2.91
C ALA A 92 20.63 -23.89 -3.36
N LEU A 93 19.66 -23.82 -4.29
CA LEU A 93 19.05 -25.00 -4.91
C LEU A 93 20.11 -25.89 -5.56
N PHE A 94 21.10 -25.29 -6.20
CA PHE A 94 22.17 -25.99 -6.93
C PHE A 94 23.45 -26.21 -6.10
N ALA A 95 23.55 -25.59 -4.92
CA ALA A 95 24.69 -25.80 -4.02
C ALA A 95 24.70 -27.23 -3.46
N ALA A 96 25.86 -27.89 -3.55
CA ALA A 96 26.08 -29.20 -2.93
C ALA A 96 26.12 -29.05 -1.40
N ASN A 97 25.05 -29.46 -0.72
CA ASN A 97 24.97 -29.51 0.74
C ASN A 97 24.05 -30.67 1.18
N ASN A 98 24.05 -30.98 2.48
CA ASN A 98 23.27 -32.10 3.05
C ASN A 98 21.76 -31.86 3.11
N MET A 99 21.25 -30.73 2.61
CA MET A 99 19.83 -30.41 2.68
C MET A 99 19.07 -31.06 1.50
N PRO A 100 18.00 -31.83 1.76
CA PRO A 100 17.20 -32.42 0.70
C PRO A 100 16.65 -31.37 -0.26
N PHE A 101 16.68 -31.66 -1.57
CA PHE A 101 16.18 -30.76 -2.61
C PHE A 101 14.73 -30.29 -2.35
N GLN A 102 13.86 -31.19 -1.87
CA GLN A 102 12.47 -30.88 -1.55
C GLN A 102 12.33 -29.74 -0.53
N HIS A 103 13.16 -29.74 0.52
CA HIS A 103 13.14 -28.68 1.54
C HIS A 103 13.60 -27.34 0.96
N LYS A 104 14.65 -27.35 0.13
CA LYS A 104 15.13 -26.14 -0.55
C LYS A 104 14.06 -25.55 -1.48
N LEU A 105 13.41 -26.40 -2.28
CA LEU A 105 12.36 -26.00 -3.20
C LEU A 105 11.16 -25.41 -2.45
N LEU A 106 10.69 -26.09 -1.39
CA LEU A 106 9.60 -25.59 -0.55
C LEU A 106 9.93 -24.21 0.04
N THR A 107 11.13 -24.05 0.61
CA THR A 107 11.59 -22.77 1.17
C THR A 107 11.62 -21.65 0.12
N ALA A 108 12.14 -21.94 -1.08
CA ALA A 108 12.19 -20.98 -2.17
C ALA A 108 10.78 -20.56 -2.65
N LEU A 109 9.85 -21.52 -2.76
CA LEU A 109 8.45 -21.25 -3.12
C LEU A 109 7.75 -20.41 -2.04
N THR A 110 7.99 -20.70 -0.76
CA THR A 110 7.44 -19.90 0.34
C THR A 110 7.93 -18.45 0.28
N VAL A 111 9.24 -18.24 0.07
CA VAL A 111 9.79 -16.88 -0.06
C VAL A 111 9.26 -16.18 -1.31
N LEU A 112 9.10 -16.89 -2.43
CA LEU A 112 8.47 -16.32 -3.63
C LEU A 112 7.05 -15.83 -3.36
N ILE A 113 6.24 -16.60 -2.63
CA ILE A 113 4.88 -16.19 -2.24
C ILE A 113 4.93 -14.94 -1.35
N ILE A 114 5.87 -14.88 -0.39
CA ILE A 114 6.07 -13.69 0.46
C ILE A 114 6.43 -12.47 -0.38
N VAL A 115 7.31 -12.61 -1.38
CA VAL A 115 7.65 -11.53 -2.33
C VAL A 115 6.41 -11.04 -3.07
N LEU A 116 5.59 -11.94 -3.59
CA LEU A 116 4.36 -11.58 -4.32
C LEU A 116 3.32 -10.88 -3.43
N ILE A 117 3.12 -11.36 -2.20
CA ILE A 117 2.23 -10.73 -1.21
C ILE A 117 2.76 -9.34 -0.85
N THR A 118 4.06 -9.20 -0.58
CA THR A 118 4.68 -7.93 -0.20
C THR A 118 4.62 -6.92 -1.34
N ALA A 119 4.87 -7.35 -2.58
CA ALA A 119 4.74 -6.50 -3.77
C ALA A 119 3.29 -6.04 -4.00
N SER A 120 2.31 -6.92 -3.73
CA SER A 120 0.90 -6.59 -3.81
C SER A 120 0.52 -5.53 -2.77
N PHE A 121 0.93 -5.70 -1.51
CA PHE A 121 0.71 -4.70 -0.46
C PHE A 121 1.41 -3.37 -0.76
N LEU A 122 2.64 -3.40 -1.27
CA LEU A 122 3.33 -2.18 -1.70
C LEU A 122 2.52 -1.40 -2.73
N ASN A 123 1.97 -2.11 -3.73
CA ASN A 123 1.13 -1.51 -4.75
C ASN A 123 -0.16 -0.91 -4.16
N ILE A 124 -0.77 -1.58 -3.18
CA ILE A 124 -1.97 -1.11 -2.46
C ILE A 124 -1.63 0.17 -1.70
N TYR A 125 -0.56 0.20 -0.93
CA TYR A 125 -0.17 1.36 -0.13
C TYR A 125 0.12 2.57 -1.02
N ILE A 126 0.86 2.40 -2.11
CA ILE A 126 1.16 3.50 -3.04
C ILE A 126 -0.12 4.00 -3.75
N SER A 127 -1.00 3.10 -4.17
CA SER A 127 -2.28 3.49 -4.78
C SER A 127 -3.14 4.29 -3.79
N THR A 128 -3.21 3.83 -2.54
CA THR A 128 -3.94 4.51 -1.45
C THR A 128 -3.32 5.88 -1.12
N CYS A 129 -1.99 5.98 -1.09
CA CYS A 129 -1.29 7.26 -0.92
C CYS A 129 -1.72 8.28 -1.97
N ARG A 130 -1.78 7.87 -3.23
CA ARG A 130 -2.19 8.75 -4.33
C ARG A 130 -3.66 9.12 -4.22
N VAL A 131 -4.54 8.18 -3.90
CA VAL A 131 -5.97 8.45 -3.67
C VAL A 131 -6.17 9.49 -2.56
N ILE A 132 -5.50 9.32 -1.42
CA ILE A 132 -5.59 10.28 -0.31
C ILE A 132 -5.00 11.63 -0.69
N LYS A 133 -3.86 11.65 -1.39
CA LYS A 133 -3.25 12.89 -1.90
C LYS A 133 -4.17 13.65 -2.86
N SER A 134 -4.94 12.94 -3.68
CA SER A 134 -5.91 13.52 -4.61
C SER A 134 -7.21 13.97 -3.92
N GLY A 135 -7.37 13.69 -2.62
CA GLY A 135 -8.51 14.11 -1.79
C GLY A 135 -9.54 13.01 -1.51
N GLY A 136 -9.29 11.78 -1.94
CA GLY A 136 -10.11 10.61 -1.58
C GLY A 136 -9.79 10.06 -0.20
N THR A 137 -10.49 8.99 0.18
CA THR A 137 -10.29 8.30 1.46
C THR A 137 -9.71 6.89 1.29
N GLY A 138 -9.77 6.35 0.08
CA GLY A 138 -9.41 4.96 -0.22
C GLY A 138 -10.56 3.98 0.00
N TRP A 139 -11.71 4.43 0.50
CA TRP A 139 -12.95 3.64 0.57
C TRP A 139 -13.76 3.71 -0.71
N GLU A 140 -13.50 4.72 -1.54
CA GLU A 140 -14.11 4.84 -2.86
C GLU A 140 -13.53 3.76 -3.78
N TYR A 141 -14.38 3.07 -4.53
CA TYR A 141 -13.96 2.16 -5.62
C TYR A 141 -13.51 2.98 -6.84
N LYS A 142 -12.57 3.90 -6.63
CA LYS A 142 -12.08 4.85 -7.63
C LYS A 142 -10.57 4.96 -7.54
N SER A 143 -9.93 5.05 -8.71
CA SER A 143 -8.51 5.40 -8.77
C SER A 143 -8.28 6.89 -8.48
N TYR A 144 -7.06 7.26 -8.13
CA TYR A 144 -6.71 8.68 -7.92
C TYR A 144 -6.91 9.52 -9.20
N MET A 145 -6.79 8.91 -10.38
CA MET A 145 -6.98 9.58 -11.67
C MET A 145 -8.46 9.95 -11.89
N GLU A 146 -9.39 9.08 -11.48
CA GLU A 146 -10.82 9.39 -11.53
C GLU A 146 -11.16 10.52 -10.57
N ILE A 147 -10.65 10.48 -9.34
CA ILE A 147 -10.86 11.53 -8.34
C ILE A 147 -10.33 12.88 -8.84
N GLU A 148 -9.13 12.91 -9.42
CA GLU A 148 -8.56 14.13 -10.01
C GLU A 148 -9.39 14.65 -11.17
N LYS A 149 -9.88 13.76 -12.04
CA LYS A 149 -10.74 14.13 -13.18
C LYS A 149 -12.07 14.73 -12.70
N GLU A 150 -12.72 14.12 -11.72
CA GLU A 150 -13.97 14.61 -11.12
C GLU A 150 -13.76 16.00 -10.52
N LYS A 151 -12.68 16.19 -9.74
CA LYS A 151 -12.34 17.47 -9.14
C LYS A 151 -12.06 18.56 -10.19
N GLN A 152 -11.46 18.22 -11.32
CA GLN A 152 -11.24 19.16 -12.42
C GLN A 152 -12.56 19.59 -13.09
N ILE A 153 -13.50 18.66 -13.27
CA ILE A 153 -14.82 18.96 -13.82
C ILE A 153 -15.59 19.88 -12.86
N GLU A 154 -15.65 19.50 -11.58
CA GLU A 154 -16.32 20.28 -10.54
C GLU A 154 -15.75 21.70 -10.42
N ASN A 155 -14.42 21.86 -10.48
CA ASN A 155 -13.79 23.17 -10.44
C ASN A 155 -14.14 24.04 -11.65
N LYS A 156 -14.22 23.44 -12.86
CA LYS A 156 -14.63 24.18 -14.07
C LYS A 156 -16.08 24.61 -14.00
N GLU A 157 -16.97 23.75 -13.49
CA GLU A 157 -18.38 24.07 -13.30
C GLU A 157 -18.57 25.19 -12.27
N LYS A 158 -17.89 25.12 -11.12
CA LYS A 158 -17.90 26.19 -10.11
C LYS A 158 -17.38 27.52 -10.66
N GLN A 159 -16.32 27.50 -11.47
CA GLN A 159 -15.81 28.71 -12.13
C GLN A 159 -16.83 29.29 -13.12
N ASN A 160 -17.52 28.45 -13.90
CA ASN A 160 -18.54 28.90 -14.83
C ASN A 160 -19.77 29.45 -14.12
N GLN A 161 -20.18 28.85 -13.00
CA GLN A 161 -21.27 29.37 -12.16
C GLN A 161 -20.90 30.72 -11.57
N LYS A 162 -19.70 30.85 -10.97
CA LYS A 162 -19.21 32.13 -10.44
C LYS A 162 -19.18 33.23 -11.49
N LYS A 163 -18.73 32.93 -12.72
CA LYS A 163 -18.77 33.89 -13.84
C LYS A 163 -20.19 34.32 -14.20
N LYS A 164 -21.17 33.43 -14.12
CA LYS A 164 -22.59 33.76 -14.37
C LYS A 164 -23.16 34.63 -13.26
N GLU A 165 -22.84 34.33 -12.00
CA GLU A 165 -23.23 35.13 -10.84
C GLU A 165 -22.62 36.54 -10.89
N ASP A 166 -21.31 36.64 -11.15
CA ASP A 166 -20.61 37.93 -11.31
C ASP A 166 -21.21 38.74 -12.49
N ALA A 167 -21.59 38.08 -13.58
CA ALA A 167 -22.23 38.73 -14.73
C ALA A 167 -23.66 39.22 -14.40
N MET A 168 -24.44 38.47 -13.62
CA MET A 168 -25.76 38.91 -13.16
C MET A 168 -25.64 40.11 -12.20
N LEU A 169 -24.73 40.05 -11.23
CA LEU A 169 -24.48 41.15 -10.29
C LEU A 169 -24.02 42.45 -10.99
N ASN A 170 -23.14 42.34 -11.99
CA ASN A 170 -22.71 43.51 -12.77
C ASN A 170 -23.82 44.08 -13.67
N ASN A 171 -24.73 43.25 -14.17
CA ASN A 171 -25.88 43.73 -14.93
C ASN A 171 -26.87 44.47 -14.03
N ASP A 172 -27.12 43.97 -12.81
CA ASP A 172 -27.98 44.64 -11.82
C ASP A 172 -27.40 45.98 -11.35
N TYR A 173 -26.07 46.11 -11.24
CA TYR A 173 -25.42 47.37 -10.86
C TYR A 173 -25.48 48.45 -11.95
N ASN A 174 -25.58 48.06 -13.23
CA ASN A 174 -25.59 48.98 -14.38
C ASN A 174 -27.01 49.33 -14.88
N ALA A 175 -28.07 48.78 -14.26
CA ALA A 175 -29.47 49.06 -14.58
C ALA A 175 -30.01 50.23 -13.75
#